data_AF-A0A971EEW7-F1
#
_entry.id   AF-A0A971EEW7-F1
#
_cell.length_a   1.000
_cell.length_b   1.000
_cell.length_c   1.000
_cell.angle_alpha   90.00
_cell.angle_beta   90.00
_cell.angle_gamma   90.00
#
_symmetry.space_group_name_H-M   'P 1'
#
loop_
_entity.id
_entity.type
_entity.pdbx_description
1 polymer ?
#
loop_
_entity_poly.entity_id
_entity_poly.type
_entity_poly.pdbx_seq_one_letter_code
_entity_poly.pdbx_strand_id
1 'polypeptide(L)'
;MWLLILFCLLVGLIIGFAIPVLLPVIYAKYMSIAVLAALDSVFGGIRAYMEDGFDNTIFISGFIVNMVLAAGLAYLGDRLGVELYLAAVVVFGVRIFQNLGIIRRYLLKKY
;
A
#
# COMPACT_ATOMS: atom_id res chain seq x y z
N MET A 1 23.05 -1.05 -5.92
CA MET A 1 21.63 -1.37 -5.62
C MET A 1 20.83 -0.16 -5.16
N TRP A 2 21.24 0.57 -4.12
CA TRP A 2 20.51 1.75 -3.60
C TRP A 2 20.28 2.88 -4.63
N LEU A 3 21.24 3.14 -5.52
CA LEU A 3 21.11 4.11 -6.60
C LEU A 3 19.94 3.80 -7.55
N LEU A 4 19.67 2.51 -7.79
CA LEU A 4 18.61 2.07 -8.70
C LEU A 4 17.22 2.27 -8.08
N ILE A 5 17.10 2.08 -6.76
CA ILE A 5 15.87 2.35 -6.00
C ILE A 5 15.58 3.86 -5.99
N LEU A 6 16.58 4.69 -5.67
CA LEU A 6 16.46 6.14 -5.69
C LEU A 6 16.10 6.66 -7.08
N PHE A 7 16.70 6.08 -8.12
CA PHE A 7 16.38 6.40 -9.50
C PHE A 7 14.92 6.07 -9.83
N CYS A 8 14.43 4.86 -9.51
CA CYS A 8 13.03 4.49 -9.74
C CYS A 8 12.04 5.40 -8.98
N LEU A 9 12.36 5.79 -7.74
CA LEU A 9 11.56 6.73 -6.95
C LEU A 9 11.51 8.12 -7.63
N LEU A 10 12.68 8.64 -8.01
CA LEU A 10 12.79 9.93 -8.69
C LEU A 10 12.04 9.94 -10.01
N VAL A 11 12.19 8.89 -10.82
CA VAL A 11 11.46 8.75 -12.09
C VAL A 11 9.95 8.72 -11.84
N GLY A 12 9.48 7.96 -10.85
CA GLY A 12 8.06 7.93 -10.48
C GLY A 12 7.52 9.29 -10.04
N LEU A 13 8.28 10.03 -9.22
CA LEU A 13 7.93 11.38 -8.79
C LEU A 13 7.88 12.36 -9.97
N ILE A 14 8.91 12.36 -10.82
CA ILE A 14 8.99 13.24 -11.99
C ILE A 14 7.81 12.96 -12.93
N ILE A 15 7.52 11.70 -13.23
CA ILE A 15 6.36 11.32 -14.06
C ILE A 15 5.07 11.80 -13.41
N GLY A 16 4.90 11.59 -12.10
CA GLY A 16 3.71 12.04 -11.37
C GLY A 16 3.50 13.54 -11.41
N PHE A 17 4.55 14.34 -11.25
CA PHE A 17 4.47 15.81 -11.33
C PHE A 17 4.34 16.33 -12.76
N ALA A 18 4.94 15.64 -13.75
CA ALA A 18 4.90 16.04 -15.15
C ALA A 18 3.56 15.75 -15.82
N ILE A 19 2.75 14.85 -15.26
CA ILE A 19 1.41 14.54 -15.74
C ILE A 19 0.42 15.54 -15.09
N PRO A 20 -0.13 16.52 -15.85
CA PRO A 20 -1.06 17.51 -15.32
C PRO A 20 -2.48 16.94 -15.21
N VAL A 21 -2.62 15.75 -14.62
CA VAL A 21 -3.93 15.15 -14.38
C VAL A 21 -4.48 15.75 -13.09
N LEU A 22 -5.34 16.76 -13.25
CA LEU A 22 -6.26 17.19 -12.21
C LEU A 22 -7.24 16.03 -11.96
N LEU A 23 -6.94 15.18 -10.98
CA LEU A 23 -7.85 14.11 -10.60
C LEU A 23 -9.13 14.71 -10.04
N PRO A 24 -10.30 14.42 -10.64
CA PRO A 24 -11.58 14.79 -10.06
C PRO A 24 -11.69 14.23 -8.64
N VAL A 25 -12.29 15.01 -7.74
CA VAL A 25 -12.46 14.65 -6.31
C VAL A 25 -13.13 13.29 -6.11
N ILE A 26 -13.98 12.89 -7.07
CA ILE A 26 -14.65 11.58 -7.09
C ILE A 26 -13.64 10.41 -7.06
N TYR A 27 -12.48 10.55 -7.71
CA TYR A 27 -11.47 9.49 -7.74
C TYR A 27 -10.54 9.48 -6.53
N ALA A 28 -10.57 10.53 -5.70
CA ALA A 28 -9.71 10.64 -4.53
C ALA A 28 -9.91 9.47 -3.56
N LYS A 29 -11.16 8.99 -3.41
CA LYS A 29 -11.51 7.84 -2.59
C LYS A 29 -10.81 6.54 -3.06
N TYR A 30 -10.87 6.22 -4.35
CA TYR A 30 -10.23 5.02 -4.90
C TYR A 30 -8.71 5.09 -4.84
N MET A 31 -8.13 6.27 -5.09
CA MET A 31 -6.68 6.46 -4.98
C MET A 31 -6.23 6.29 -3.52
N SER A 32 -6.96 6.90 -2.58
CA SER A 32 -6.60 6.87 -1.16
C SER A 32 -6.52 5.45 -0.62
N ILE A 33 -7.50 4.61 -0.97
CA ILE A 33 -7.51 3.22 -0.52
C ILE A 33 -6.47 2.35 -1.23
N ALA A 34 -6.20 2.62 -2.51
CA ALA A 34 -5.15 1.96 -3.27
C ALA A 34 -3.76 2.25 -2.67
N VAL A 35 -3.49 3.51 -2.33
CA VAL A 35 -2.25 3.92 -1.66
C VAL A 35 -2.16 3.27 -0.27
N LEU A 36 -3.25 3.21 0.48
CA LEU A 36 -3.27 2.56 1.79
C LEU A 36 -2.95 1.05 1.68
N ALA A 37 -3.50 0.36 0.68
CA ALA A 37 -3.20 -1.05 0.41
C ALA A 37 -1.74 -1.28 -0.03
N ALA A 38 -1.17 -0.34 -0.79
CA ALA A 38 0.23 -0.36 -1.17
C ALA A 38 1.14 -0.19 0.05
N LEU A 39 0.82 0.75 0.94
CA LEU A 39 1.54 0.96 2.20
C LEU A 39 1.49 -0.28 3.10
N ASP A 40 0.33 -0.93 3.23
CA ASP A 40 0.21 -2.19 3.97
C ASP A 40 1.15 -3.28 3.42
N SER A 41 1.24 -3.38 2.09
CA SER A 41 2.14 -4.34 1.44
C SER A 41 3.62 -4.01 1.70
N VAL A 42 3.99 -2.71 1.71
CA VAL A 42 5.34 -2.25 2.08
C VAL A 42 5.69 -2.62 3.52
N PHE A 43 4.82 -2.32 4.48
CA PHE A 43 5.06 -2.68 5.88
C PHE A 43 5.06 -4.20 6.09
N GLY A 44 4.20 -4.94 5.40
CA GLY A 44 4.22 -6.41 5.39
C GLY A 44 5.53 -6.97 4.83
N GLY A 45 6.07 -6.37 3.77
CA GLY A 45 7.36 -6.72 3.20
C GLY A 45 8.52 -6.45 4.16
N ILE A 46 8.54 -5.28 4.82
CA ILE A 46 9.55 -4.95 5.84
C ILE A 46 9.48 -5.97 6.98
N ARG A 47 8.27 -6.29 7.47
CA ARG A 47 8.07 -7.30 8.51
C ARG A 47 8.63 -8.66 8.08
N ALA A 48 8.24 -9.14 6.89
CA ALA A 48 8.70 -10.41 6.35
C ALA A 48 10.24 -10.46 6.20
N TYR A 49 10.85 -9.34 5.85
CA TYR A 49 12.32 -9.22 5.79
C TYR A 49 12.97 -9.34 7.16
N MET A 50 12.38 -8.76 8.20
CA MET A 50 12.87 -8.90 9.58
C MET A 50 12.63 -10.29 10.17
N GLU A 51 11.65 -11.04 9.63
CA GLU A 51 11.29 -12.40 10.02
C GLU A 51 12.03 -13.48 9.18
N ASP A 52 13.02 -13.10 8.36
CA ASP A 52 13.75 -13.98 7.42
C ASP A 52 12.85 -14.75 6.44
N GLY A 53 11.62 -14.26 6.20
CA GLY A 53 10.60 -14.88 5.35
C GLY A 53 10.24 -14.04 4.12
N PHE A 54 11.10 -13.11 3.70
CA PHE A 54 10.83 -12.23 2.58
C PHE A 54 10.98 -12.95 1.23
N ASP A 55 9.89 -12.95 0.45
CA ASP A 55 9.86 -13.39 -0.93
C ASP A 55 9.42 -12.23 -1.84
N ASN A 56 10.27 -11.90 -2.82
CA ASN A 56 10.03 -10.77 -3.73
C ASN A 56 8.79 -10.99 -4.62
N THR A 57 8.51 -12.23 -5.00
CA THR A 57 7.36 -12.59 -5.84
C THR A 57 6.06 -12.42 -5.06
N ILE A 58 6.04 -12.86 -3.79
CA ILE A 58 4.90 -12.66 -2.89
C ILE A 58 4.71 -11.16 -2.61
N PHE A 59 5.78 -10.41 -2.40
CA PHE A 59 5.72 -8.97 -2.18
C PHE A 59 5.14 -8.22 -3.39
N ILE A 60 5.71 -8.42 -4.59
CA ILE A 60 5.26 -7.71 -5.80
C ILE A 60 3.83 -8.10 -6.17
N SER A 61 3.48 -9.39 -6.10
CA SER A 61 2.11 -9.85 -6.38
C SER A 61 1.13 -9.27 -5.36
N GLY A 62 1.46 -9.31 -4.06
CA GLY A 62 0.65 -8.71 -3.01
C GLY A 62 0.47 -7.21 -3.20
N PHE A 63 1.53 -6.48 -3.52
CA PHE A 63 1.49 -5.03 -3.73
C PHE A 63 0.52 -4.63 -4.85
N ILE A 64 0.59 -5.30 -6.00
CA ILE A 64 -0.27 -4.97 -7.15
C ILE A 64 -1.69 -5.49 -6.92
N VAL A 65 -1.84 -6.75 -6.51
CA VAL A 65 -3.16 -7.39 -6.35
C VAL A 65 -3.95 -6.70 -5.24
N ASN A 66 -3.35 -6.40 -4.09
CA ASN A 66 -4.07 -5.73 -3.00
C ASN A 66 -4.48 -4.30 -3.38
N MET A 67 -3.63 -3.56 -4.12
CA MET A 67 -3.96 -2.22 -4.59
C MET A 67 -5.15 -2.23 -5.55
N VAL A 68 -5.13 -3.14 -6.54
CA VAL A 68 -6.23 -3.30 -7.50
C VAL A 68 -7.51 -3.77 -6.81
N LEU A 69 -7.41 -4.74 -5.90
CA LEU A 69 -8.55 -5.22 -5.12
C LEU A 69 -9.15 -4.12 -4.24
N ALA A 70 -8.32 -3.29 -3.59
CA ALA A 70 -8.78 -2.18 -2.76
C ALA A 70 -9.57 -1.14 -3.58
N ALA A 71 -9.01 -0.73 -4.72
CA ALA A 71 -9.69 0.18 -5.64
C ALA A 71 -10.99 -0.44 -6.19
N GLY A 72 -10.94 -1.73 -6.55
CA GLY A 72 -12.09 -2.49 -7.03
C GLY A 72 -13.20 -2.61 -5.98
N LEU A 73 -12.86 -2.87 -4.72
CA LEU A 73 -13.83 -2.93 -3.61
C LEU A 73 -14.50 -1.59 -3.38
N ALA A 74 -13.74 -0.49 -3.41
CA ALA A 74 -14.30 0.84 -3.29
C ALA A 74 -15.23 1.16 -4.48
N TYR A 75 -14.84 0.78 -5.71
CA TYR A 75 -15.69 0.93 -6.89
C TYR A 75 -16.98 0.11 -6.80
N LEU A 76 -16.90 -1.15 -6.38
CA LEU A 76 -18.06 -2.00 -6.16
C LEU A 76 -18.99 -1.42 -5.08
N GLY A 77 -18.41 -0.87 -4.00
CA GLY A 77 -19.19 -0.21 -2.94
C GLY A 77 -20.03 0.93 -3.49
N ASP A 78 -19.43 1.78 -4.31
CA ASP A 78 -20.13 2.91 -4.91
C ASP A 78 -21.23 2.46 -5.89
N ARG A 79 -21.04 1.34 -6.60
CA ARG A 79 -22.08 0.77 -7.48
C ARG A 79 -23.23 0.12 -6.73
N LEU A 80 -22.95 -0.46 -5.57
CA LEU A 80 -23.94 -1.12 -4.72
C LEU A 80 -24.63 -0.16 -3.74
N GLY A 81 -24.18 1.10 -3.66
CA GLY A 81 -24.71 2.09 -2.71
C GLY A 81 -24.32 1.82 -1.26
N VAL A 82 -23.20 1.12 -1.02
CA VAL A 82 -22.70 0.76 0.31
C VAL A 82 -21.27 1.25 0.55
N GLU A 83 -20.92 1.53 1.80
CA GLU A 83 -19.63 2.12 2.18
C GLU A 83 -18.48 1.10 2.30
N LEU A 84 -18.28 0.23 1.30
CA LEU A 84 -17.20 -0.78 1.32
C LEU A 84 -15.80 -0.17 1.43
N TYR A 85 -15.63 1.08 1.00
CA TYR A 85 -14.41 1.84 1.21
C TYR A 85 -14.01 1.93 2.69
N LEU A 86 -14.96 2.24 3.60
CA LEU A 86 -14.64 2.35 5.02
C LEU A 86 -14.21 0.99 5.58
N ALA A 87 -14.90 -0.09 5.18
CA ALA A 87 -14.54 -1.44 5.59
C ALA A 87 -13.09 -1.78 5.18
N ALA A 88 -12.73 -1.50 3.93
CA ALA A 88 -11.38 -1.76 3.45
C ALA A 88 -10.34 -0.83 4.11
N VAL A 89 -10.64 0.46 4.33
CA VAL A 89 -9.76 1.38 5.08
C VAL A 89 -9.47 0.85 6.49
N VAL A 90 -10.50 0.37 7.20
CA VAL A 90 -10.34 -0.20 8.54
C VAL A 90 -9.47 -1.46 8.49
N VAL A 91 -9.73 -2.38 7.55
CA VAL A 91 -8.95 -3.62 7.42
C VAL A 91 -7.48 -3.32 7.14
N PHE A 92 -7.18 -2.49 6.12
CA PHE A 92 -5.81 -2.12 5.82
C PHE A 92 -5.15 -1.35 6.98
N GLY A 93 -5.89 -0.45 7.63
CA GLY A 93 -5.41 0.28 8.79
C GLY A 93 -4.98 -0.65 9.93
N VAL A 94 -5.83 -1.62 10.29
CA VAL A 94 -5.53 -2.62 11.32
C VAL A 94 -4.28 -3.43 10.95
N ARG A 95 -4.16 -3.88 9.70
CA ARG A 95 -2.99 -4.64 9.25
C ARG A 95 -1.70 -3.82 9.29
N ILE A 96 -1.75 -2.54 8.91
CA ILE A 96 -0.61 -1.62 9.03
C ILE A 96 -0.17 -1.49 10.49
N PHE A 97 -1.10 -1.24 11.42
CA PHE A 97 -0.76 -1.13 12.85
C PHE A 97 -0.19 -2.44 13.41
N GLN A 98 -0.71 -3.60 12.98
CA GLN A 98 -0.17 -4.91 13.35
C GLN A 98 1.26 -5.10 12.83
N ASN A 99 1.50 -4.82 11.55
CA ASN A 99 2.84 -4.91 10.93
C ASN A 99 3.83 -4.00 11.65
N LEU A 100 3.45 -2.73 11.90
CA LEU A 100 4.26 -1.79 12.67
C LEU A 100 4.53 -2.26 14.11
N GLY A 101 3.53 -2.85 14.77
CA GLY A 101 3.67 -3.40 16.11
C GLY A 101 4.72 -4.52 16.17
N ILE A 102 4.75 -5.39 15.16
CA ILE A 102 5.72 -6.48 15.04
C ILE A 102 7.11 -5.92 14.71
N ILE A 103 7.22 -5.02 13.72
CA ILE A 103 8.48 -4.34 13.37
C ILE A 103 9.08 -3.66 14.60
N ARG A 104 8.28 -2.90 15.35
CA ARG A 104 8.69 -2.25 16.60
C ARG A 104 9.23 -3.27 17.60
N ARG A 105 8.56 -4.41 17.79
CA ARG A 105 9.00 -5.47 18.72
C ARG A 105 10.34 -6.06 18.30
N TYR A 106 10.56 -6.29 17.00
CA TYR A 106 11.84 -6.76 16.49
C TYR A 106 12.96 -5.74 16.71
N LEU A 107 12.69 -4.46 16.44
CA LEU A 107 13.67 -3.39 16.70
C LEU A 107 14.04 -3.32 18.19
N LEU A 108 13.06 -3.40 19.10
CA LEU A 108 13.30 -3.31 20.53
C LEU A 108 13.98 -4.55 21.13
N LYS A 109 13.75 -5.76 20.59
CA LYS A 109 14.41 -7.00 21.06
C LYS A 109 15.84 -7.16 20.55
N LYS A 110 16.20 -6.43 19.50
CA LYS A 110 17.55 -6.46 18.91
C LYS A 110 18.53 -5.51 19.63
N TYR A 111 18.02 -4.68 20.54
CA TYR A 111 18.77 -3.89 21.52
C TYR A 111 18.53 -4.44 22.93
#